data_AF-A0A6G1YMV2-F1
#
_entry.id   AF-A0A6G1YMV2-F1
#
_cell.length_a   1.000
_cell.length_b   1.000
_cell.length_c   1.000
_cell.angle_alpha   90.00
_cell.angle_beta   90.00
_cell.angle_gamma   90.00
#
_symmetry.space_group_name_H-M   'P 1'
#
loop_
_entity.id
_entity.type
_entity.pdbx_description
1 polymer ?
#
loop_
_entity_poly.entity_id
_entity_poly.type
_entity_poly.pdbx_seq_one_letter_code
_entity_poly.pdbx_strand_id
1 'polypeptide(L)'
;MSTIKRSMQLPIDECEEWIWDVLDSTKDCGFEYIKDGNTEFLIFNTNEFFADAKALEKIRKTTGMDLVQMSTHNGYTQLWLGRYTLEKDIKFRRV
;
A
#
# COMPACT_ATOMS: atom_id res chain seq x y z
N MET A 1 -28.07 11.37 -10.94
CA MET A 1 -27.35 10.14 -10.52
C MET A 1 -26.09 10.04 -11.36
N SER A 2 -24.98 10.55 -10.84
CA SER A 2 -23.71 10.58 -11.58
C SER A 2 -22.90 9.35 -11.16
N THR A 3 -22.81 8.36 -12.03
CA THR A 3 -21.96 7.18 -11.82
C THR A 3 -20.51 7.63 -11.93
N ILE A 4 -19.94 8.07 -10.80
CA ILE A 4 -18.52 8.34 -10.68
C ILE A 4 -17.83 7.00 -10.96
N LYS A 5 -17.04 6.92 -12.04
CA LYS A 5 -16.03 5.87 -12.19
C LYS A 5 -15.10 5.99 -10.98
N ARG A 6 -15.46 5.31 -9.89
CA ARG A 6 -14.56 4.90 -8.82
C ARG A 6 -13.44 4.18 -9.54
N SER A 7 -12.29 4.83 -9.60
CA SER A 7 -11.03 4.13 -9.77
C SER A 7 -11.14 2.88 -8.88
N MET A 8 -11.05 1.68 -9.46
CA MET A 8 -11.09 0.41 -8.74
C MET A 8 -9.87 0.32 -7.83
N GLN A 9 -9.79 1.15 -6.80
CA GLN A 9 -8.86 1.00 -5.70
C GLN A 9 -9.45 -0.10 -4.85
N LEU A 10 -8.68 -1.17 -4.67
CA LEU A 10 -9.04 -2.26 -3.78
C LEU A 10 -9.32 -1.68 -2.38
N PRO A 11 -10.35 -2.17 -1.67
CA PRO A 11 -10.53 -1.87 -0.27
C PRO A 11 -9.28 -2.27 0.50
N ILE A 12 -9.04 -1.61 1.64
CA ILE A 12 -7.81 -1.81 2.41
C ILE A 12 -7.65 -3.26 2.86
N ASP A 13 -8.74 -3.93 3.23
CA ASP A 13 -8.74 -5.37 3.56
C ASP A 13 -8.22 -6.24 2.40
N GLU A 14 -8.64 -5.98 1.15
CA GLU A 14 -8.10 -6.72 0.00
C GLU A 14 -6.64 -6.36 -0.28
N CYS A 15 -6.26 -5.09 -0.12
CA CYS A 15 -4.86 -4.68 -0.26
C CYS A 15 -3.97 -5.41 0.74
N GLU A 16 -4.42 -5.53 1.99
CA GLU A 16 -3.72 -6.23 3.06
C GLU A 16 -3.51 -7.70 2.73
N GLU A 17 -4.55 -8.42 2.30
CA GLU A 17 -4.41 -9.83 1.91
C GLU A 17 -3.43 -10.02 0.75
N TRP A 18 -3.48 -9.15 -0.27
CA TRP A 18 -2.53 -9.20 -1.38
C TRP A 18 -1.10 -8.90 -0.96
N ILE A 19 -0.91 -7.96 -0.03
CA ILE A 19 0.41 -7.63 0.48
C ILE A 19 0.93 -8.83 1.26
N TRP A 20 0.16 -9.41 2.19
CA TRP A 20 0.58 -10.62 2.91
C TRP A 20 0.90 -11.80 1.99
N ASP A 21 0.09 -12.04 0.97
CA ASP A 21 0.34 -13.07 -0.05
C ASP A 21 1.70 -12.85 -0.72
N VAL A 22 2.03 -11.60 -1.07
CA VAL A 22 3.29 -11.26 -1.71
C VAL A 22 4.48 -11.28 -0.74
N LEU A 23 4.27 -10.90 0.51
CA LEU A 23 5.32 -10.91 1.53
C LEU A 23 5.69 -12.35 1.96
N ASP A 24 4.88 -13.36 1.59
CA ASP A 24 5.00 -14.77 2.03
C ASP A 24 5.18 -14.89 3.57
N SER A 25 4.74 -13.85 4.29
CA SER A 25 4.97 -13.69 5.72
C SER A 25 3.77 -14.27 6.45
N THR A 26 4.03 -15.02 7.52
CA THR A 26 2.95 -15.55 8.35
C THR A 26 2.11 -14.40 8.93
N LYS A 27 0.78 -14.53 8.88
CA LYS A 27 -0.24 -13.59 9.42
C LYS A 27 -0.10 -13.26 10.92
N ASP A 28 0.98 -13.71 11.56
CA ASP A 28 1.36 -13.36 12.94
C ASP A 28 2.00 -11.96 13.02
N CYS A 29 2.35 -11.40 11.87
CA CYS A 29 2.89 -10.06 11.73
C CYS A 29 1.76 -9.03 11.68
N GLY A 30 1.82 -7.99 12.52
CA GLY A 30 0.80 -6.94 12.58
C GLY A 30 0.95 -5.92 11.45
N PHE A 31 -0.18 -5.34 11.02
CA PHE A 31 -0.20 -4.16 10.16
C PHE A 31 -0.91 -3.00 10.84
N GLU A 32 -0.52 -1.77 10.49
CA GLU A 32 -1.17 -0.54 10.92
C GLU A 32 -1.66 0.22 9.69
N TYR A 33 -2.91 0.68 9.73
CA TYR A 33 -3.49 1.54 8.71
C TYR A 33 -3.60 2.96 9.24
N ILE A 34 -3.01 3.90 8.51
CA ILE A 34 -3.04 5.33 8.82
C ILE A 34 -3.64 6.04 7.62
N LYS A 35 -4.74 6.76 7.84
CA LYS A 35 -5.32 7.65 6.83
C LYS A 35 -5.15 9.09 7.26
N ASP A 36 -4.41 9.86 6.47
CA ASP A 36 -4.25 11.30 6.64
C ASP A 36 -4.82 12.03 5.42
N GLY A 37 -6.05 12.55 5.57
CA GLY A 37 -6.78 13.23 4.51
C GLY A 37 -6.95 12.38 3.24
N ASN A 38 -6.25 12.78 2.18
CA ASN A 38 -6.24 12.14 0.87
C ASN A 38 -5.13 11.09 0.71
N THR A 39 -4.40 10.78 1.77
CA THR A 39 -3.31 9.80 1.73
C THR A 39 -3.60 8.66 2.69
N GLU A 40 -3.41 7.45 2.20
CA GLU A 40 -3.55 6.23 2.98
C GLU A 40 -2.20 5.54 3.05
N PHE A 41 -1.80 5.14 4.26
CA PHE A 41 -0.58 4.42 4.55
C PHE A 41 -0.93 3.09 5.20
N LEU A 42 -0.25 2.03 4.77
CA LEU A 42 -0.22 0.74 5.41
C LEU A 42 1.21 0.44 5.85
N ILE A 43 1.38 0.23 7.15
CA ILE A 43 2.66 -0.09 7.76
C ILE A 43 2.63 -1.57 8.13
N PHE A 44 3.46 -2.37 7.49
CA PHE A 44 3.59 -3.80 7.77
C PHE A 44 4.86 -4.05 8.57
N ASN A 45 4.73 -4.70 9.73
CA ASN A 45 5.87 -5.17 10.52
C ASN A 45 6.10 -6.65 10.20
N THR A 46 7.18 -7.00 9.52
CA THR A 46 7.50 -8.38 9.10
C THR A 46 8.88 -8.79 9.59
N ASN A 47 9.04 -10.06 9.99
CA ASN A 47 10.30 -10.57 10.55
C ASN A 47 11.38 -10.83 9.48
N GLU A 48 11.03 -11.25 8.28
CA GLU A 48 12.04 -11.67 7.29
C GLU A 48 11.62 -11.32 5.86
N PHE A 49 11.22 -10.06 5.65
CA PHE A 49 10.95 -9.63 4.29
C PHE A 49 12.22 -9.28 3.54
N PHE A 50 12.59 -10.16 2.62
CA PHE A 50 13.42 -9.80 1.48
C PHE A 50 12.58 -8.95 0.54
N ALA A 51 12.83 -7.64 0.53
CA ALA A 51 12.24 -6.71 -0.43
C ALA A 51 12.73 -7.00 -1.84
N ASP A 52 12.16 -8.03 -2.46
CA ASP A 52 12.35 -8.31 -3.86
C ASP A 52 11.64 -7.20 -4.65
N ALA A 53 12.36 -6.54 -5.55
CA ALA A 53 11.79 -5.46 -6.36
C ALA A 53 10.56 -5.93 -7.16
N LYS A 54 10.46 -7.23 -7.49
CA LYS A 54 9.27 -7.81 -8.15
C LYS A 54 8.08 -7.90 -7.20
N ALA A 55 8.30 -8.18 -5.92
CA ALA A 55 7.26 -8.21 -4.91
C ALA A 55 6.64 -6.82 -4.75
N LEU A 56 7.47 -5.78 -4.63
CA LEU A 56 7.02 -4.39 -4.57
C LEU A 56 6.29 -3.96 -5.84
N GLU A 57 6.79 -4.36 -7.02
CA GLU A 57 6.12 -4.07 -8.29
C GLU A 57 4.74 -4.75 -8.39
N LYS A 58 4.62 -6.00 -7.91
CA LYS A 58 3.32 -6.70 -7.82
C LYS A 58 2.36 -5.97 -6.91
N ILE A 59 2.78 -5.62 -5.69
CA ILE A 59 1.95 -4.87 -4.73
C ILE A 59 1.46 -3.57 -5.38
N ARG A 60 2.35 -2.82 -6.01
CA ARG A 60 2.01 -1.57 -6.70
C ARG A 60 1.01 -1.77 -7.84
N LYS A 61 1.18 -2.82 -8.65
CA LYS A 61 0.26 -3.12 -9.76
C LYS A 61 -1.11 -3.58 -9.28
N THR A 62 -1.17 -4.34 -8.19
CA THR A 62 -2.41 -4.92 -7.67
C THR A 62 -3.18 -3.91 -6.81
N THR A 63 -2.52 -3.31 -5.82
CA THR A 63 -3.14 -2.47 -4.79
C THR A 63 -3.12 -0.98 -5.14
N GLY A 64 -2.24 -0.57 -6.05
CA GLY A 64 -1.96 0.84 -6.32
C GLY A 64 -1.17 1.54 -5.21
N MET A 65 -0.65 0.80 -4.23
CA MET A 65 0.21 1.34 -3.17
C MET A 65 1.67 1.28 -3.57
N ASP A 66 2.39 2.35 -3.28
CA ASP A 66 3.82 2.48 -3.56
C ASP A 66 4.61 2.37 -2.27
N LEU A 67 5.84 1.86 -2.34
CA LEU A 67 6.71 1.79 -1.16
C LEU A 67 7.27 3.18 -0.86
N VAL A 68 6.83 3.76 0.23
CA VAL A 68 7.27 5.08 0.70
C VAL A 68 8.53 4.96 1.53
N GLN A 69 8.60 3.97 2.42
CA GLN A 69 9.75 3.76 3.29
C GLN A 69 9.89 2.28 3.65
N MET A 70 11.12 1.86 3.85
CA MET A 70 11.47 0.57 4.45
C MET A 70 12.50 0.80 5.55
N SER A 71 12.27 0.21 6.72
CA SER A 71 13.16 0.33 7.87
C SER A 71 13.42 -1.06 8.44
N THR A 72 14.68 -1.49 8.50
CA THR A 72 15.05 -2.81 9.04
C THR A 72 15.87 -2.61 10.31
N HIS A 73 15.35 -3.06 11.44
CA HIS A 73 16.00 -2.96 12.75
C HIS A 73 15.98 -4.33 13.45
N ASN A 74 17.16 -4.83 13.80
CA ASN A 74 17.33 -6.02 14.65
C ASN A 74 16.62 -7.29 14.15
N GLY A 75 16.54 -7.48 12.82
CA GLY A 75 15.83 -8.61 12.22
C GLY A 75 14.32 -8.41 12.09
N TYR A 76 13.81 -7.19 12.27
CA TYR A 76 12.44 -6.81 11.93
C TYR A 76 12.46 -5.76 10.82
N THR A 77 11.64 -5.95 9.81
CA THR A 77 11.48 -5.03 8.68
C THR A 77 10.10 -4.39 8.75
N GLN A 78 10.07 -3.06 8.78
CA GLN A 78 8.87 -2.26 8.55
C GLN A 78 8.78 -1.82 7.10
N LEU A 79 7.62 -2.03 6.49
CA LEU A 79 7.29 -1.58 5.14
C LEU A 79 6.17 -0.56 5.22
N TRP A 80 6.41 0.62 4.68
CA TRP A 80 5.46 1.72 4.66
C TRP A 80 4.96 1.87 3.23
N LEU A 81 3.75 1.41 2.99
CA LEU A 81 3.09 1.45 1.68
C LEU A 81 2.08 2.58 1.67
N GLY A 82 2.27 3.55 0.79
CA GLY A 82 1.42 4.72 0.67
C GLY A 82 0.65 4.74 -0.64
N ARG A 83 -0.60 5.21 -0.61
CA ARG A 83 -1.34 5.59 -1.82
C ARG A 83 -2.07 6.91 -1.61
N TYR A 84 -2.18 7.65 -2.70
CA TYR A 84 -2.95 8.88 -2.73
C TYR A 84 -4.37 8.57 -3.23
N THR A 85 -5.36 8.70 -2.34
CA THR A 85 -6.77 8.67 -2.72
C THR A 85 -7.14 10.04 -3.26
N LEU A 86 -6.99 10.20 -4.56
CA LEU A 86 -7.50 11.37 -5.26
C LEU A 86 -9.03 11.34 -5.22
N GLU A 87 -9.64 12.05 -4.28
CA GLU A 87 -10.92 12.69 -4.59
C GLU A 87 -10.65 13.60 -5.79
N LYS A 88 -11.19 13.20 -6.94
CA LYS A 88 -10.95 13.85 -8.23
C LYS A 88 -11.31 15.33 -8.17
N ASP A 89 -10.31 16.19 -7.99
CA ASP A 89 -10.33 17.53 -8.56
C ASP A 89 -8.97 17.83 -9.21
N ILE A 90 -8.58 16.96 -10.13
CA ILE A 90 -7.50 17.26 -11.06
C ILE A 90 -8.08 18.03 -12.24
N LYS A 91 -8.12 19.36 -12.10
CA LYS A 91 -7.94 20.25 -13.25
C LYS A 91 -6.44 20.44 -13.48
N PHE A 92 -5.83 19.54 -14.27
CA PHE A 92 -4.52 19.84 -14.85
C PHE A 92 -4.68 20.97 -15.87
N ARG A 93 -4.51 22.22 -15.43
CA ARG A 93 -4.25 23.34 -16.32
C ARG A 93 -2.75 23.30 -16.64
N ARG A 94 -2.37 22.72 -17.78
CA ARG A 94 -1.06 23.02 -18.38
C ARG A 94 -1.06 24.52 -18.69
N VAL A 95 -0.05 25.22 -18.16
CA VAL A 95 0.29 26.60 -18.52
C VAL A 95 1.46 26.54 -19.48
#